data_AF-A0A5J5LCC6-F1
#
_entry.id   AF-A0A5J5LCC6-F1
#
_cell.length_a   1.000
_cell.length_b   1.000
_cell.length_c   1.000
_cell.angle_alpha   90.00
_cell.angle_beta   90.00
_cell.angle_gamma   90.00
#
_symmetry.space_group_name_H-M   'P 1'
#
loop_
_entity.id
_entity.type
_entity.pdbx_description
1 polymer ?
#
loop_
_entity_poly.entity_id
_entity_poly.type
_entity_poly.pdbx_seq_one_letter_code
_entity_poly.pdbx_strand_id
1 'polypeptide(L)'
;MADNKNGREAQAQNEERRQRERAIAEELERADEPEPPVDPTELAYFETELEVLEFPATAADVVATVGDHEIESVAGTYTVADLLPDAEVESFESPAEVRTRVQRPTVAGAMKRVVEAAAEHQSASFGASQRDGYERTFRELRAIDADDDDEGIRAIADWIIERIHEQEKPPGSRDVRRQAAKFCRSNGYSVRNDEWLGI
;
A
#
# COMPACT_ATOMS: atom_id res chain seq x y z
N MET A 1 41.06 -16.76 12.00
CA MET A 1 40.12 -16.49 13.10
C MET A 1 38.97 -17.47 12.93
N ALA A 2 38.75 -18.35 13.91
CA ALA A 2 37.78 -19.44 13.79
C ALA A 2 36.40 -18.95 14.21
N ASP A 3 35.46 -19.00 13.28
CA ASP A 3 34.04 -18.78 13.49
C ASP A 3 33.51 -19.88 14.43
N ASN A 4 33.26 -19.51 15.68
CA ASN A 4 32.87 -20.42 16.76
C ASN A 4 31.37 -20.70 16.66
N LYS A 5 30.99 -21.97 16.82
CA LYS A 5 29.60 -22.48 16.75
C LYS A 5 28.59 -21.63 17.54
N ASN A 6 29.02 -21.11 18.70
CA ASN A 6 28.22 -20.23 19.56
C ASN A 6 27.86 -18.88 18.92
N GLY A 7 28.70 -18.36 18.01
CA GLY A 7 28.44 -17.11 17.28
C GLY A 7 27.34 -17.25 16.23
N ARG A 8 27.32 -18.38 15.51
CA ARG A 8 26.24 -18.69 14.54
C ARG A 8 24.89 -18.90 15.22
N GLU A 9 24.87 -19.60 16.36
CA GLU A 9 23.64 -19.80 17.14
C GLU A 9 23.10 -18.46 17.67
N ALA A 10 23.96 -17.54 18.11
CA ALA A 10 23.55 -16.20 18.54
C ALA A 10 23.04 -15.30 17.39
N GLN A 11 23.60 -15.44 16.18
CA GLN A 11 23.11 -14.76 14.99
C GLN A 11 21.72 -15.27 14.59
N ALA A 12 21.54 -16.60 14.55
CA ALA A 12 20.25 -17.22 14.23
C ALA A 12 19.16 -16.84 15.25
N GLN A 13 19.46 -16.84 16.55
CA GLN A 13 18.51 -16.42 17.58
C GLN A 13 18.12 -14.93 17.48
N ASN A 14 19.05 -14.05 17.08
CA ASN A 14 18.73 -12.64 16.86
C ASN A 14 17.84 -12.44 15.62
N GLU A 15 18.06 -13.20 14.56
CA GLU A 15 17.23 -13.18 13.36
C GLU A 15 15.81 -13.71 13.65
N GLU A 16 15.71 -14.85 14.35
CA GLU A 16 14.44 -15.43 14.78
C GLU A 16 13.66 -14.46 15.69
N ARG A 17 14.35 -13.77 16.63
CA ARG A 17 13.72 -12.74 17.47
C ARG A 17 13.18 -11.58 16.63
N ARG A 18 13.95 -11.08 15.66
CA ARG A 18 13.49 -10.00 14.76
C ARG A 18 12.31 -10.42 13.90
N GLN A 19 12.30 -11.65 13.40
CA GLN A 19 11.17 -12.19 12.64
C GLN A 19 9.91 -12.28 13.51
N ARG A 20 10.04 -12.75 14.76
CA ARG A 20 8.91 -12.77 15.72
C ARG A 20 8.43 -11.37 16.08
N GLU A 21 9.35 -10.45 16.35
CA GLU A 21 9.01 -9.04 16.63
C GLU A 21 8.28 -8.41 15.44
N ARG A 22 8.68 -8.71 14.20
CA ARG A 22 7.97 -8.27 12.98
C ARG A 22 6.60 -8.91 12.85
N ALA A 23 6.48 -10.22 13.02
CA ALA A 23 5.21 -10.91 12.95
C ALA A 23 4.22 -10.41 14.01
N ILE A 24 4.70 -10.13 15.24
CA ILE A 24 3.89 -9.53 16.30
C ILE A 24 3.50 -8.09 15.94
N ALA A 25 4.43 -7.28 15.42
CA ALA A 25 4.14 -5.92 15.00
C ALA A 25 3.13 -5.87 13.85
N GLU A 26 3.25 -6.76 12.88
CA GLU A 26 2.34 -6.90 11.75
C GLU A 26 0.94 -7.36 12.20
N GLU A 27 0.87 -8.29 13.16
CA GLU A 27 -0.40 -8.72 13.74
C GLU A 27 -1.07 -7.61 14.56
N LEU A 28 -0.30 -6.82 15.31
CA LEU A 28 -0.81 -5.65 16.03
C LEU A 28 -1.29 -4.56 15.07
N GLU A 29 -0.54 -4.30 14.00
CA GLU A 29 -0.92 -3.33 12.97
C GLU A 29 -2.22 -3.74 12.28
N ARG A 30 -2.37 -5.03 11.93
CA ARG A 30 -3.60 -5.59 11.36
C ARG A 30 -4.80 -5.49 12.30
N ALA A 31 -4.59 -5.60 13.61
CA ALA A 31 -5.68 -5.52 14.60
C ALA A 31 -6.23 -4.09 14.79
N ASP A 32 -5.39 -3.08 14.60
CA ASP A 32 -5.79 -1.67 14.66
C ASP A 32 -6.28 -1.13 13.29
N GLU A 33 -6.19 -1.92 12.22
CA GLU A 33 -6.64 -1.53 10.88
C GLU A 33 -8.18 -1.52 10.77
N PRO A 34 -8.77 -0.50 10.10
CA PRO A 34 -10.21 -0.49 9.84
C PRO A 34 -10.58 -1.64 8.91
N GLU A 35 -11.78 -2.20 9.09
CA GLU A 35 -12.28 -3.28 8.23
C GLU A 35 -12.24 -2.87 6.74
N PRO A 36 -11.88 -3.77 5.82
CA PRO A 36 -11.92 -3.48 4.40
C PRO A 36 -13.32 -3.08 3.93
N PRO A 37 -13.45 -2.07 3.03
CA PRO A 37 -14.73 -1.62 2.48
C PRO A 37 -15.36 -2.58 1.45
N VAL A 38 -14.66 -3.65 1.09
CA VAL A 38 -15.10 -4.67 0.12
C VAL A 38 -15.47 -5.95 0.88
N ASP A 39 -16.58 -6.58 0.50
CA ASP A 39 -17.04 -7.82 1.12
C ASP A 39 -16.01 -8.96 0.96
N PRO A 40 -15.71 -9.73 2.01
CA PRO A 40 -14.74 -10.82 1.93
C PRO A 40 -15.16 -11.95 0.98
N THR A 41 -16.46 -12.15 0.77
CA THR A 41 -17.00 -13.13 -0.18
C THR A 41 -16.76 -12.69 -1.62
N GLU A 42 -16.97 -11.39 -1.90
CA GLU A 42 -16.65 -10.79 -3.20
C GLU A 42 -15.16 -10.97 -3.51
N LEU A 43 -14.30 -10.68 -2.53
CA LEU A 43 -12.85 -10.87 -2.67
C LEU A 43 -12.44 -12.33 -2.88
N ALA A 44 -13.13 -13.28 -2.25
CA ALA A 44 -12.88 -14.71 -2.47
C ALA A 44 -13.33 -15.17 -3.86
N TYR A 45 -14.42 -14.60 -4.39
CA TYR A 45 -14.85 -14.84 -5.77
C TYR A 45 -13.81 -14.28 -6.75
N PHE A 46 -13.40 -13.02 -6.57
CA PHE A 46 -12.34 -12.39 -7.36
C PHE A 46 -11.02 -13.19 -7.33
N GLU A 47 -10.61 -13.70 -6.15
CA GLU A 47 -9.40 -14.52 -6.03
C GLU A 47 -9.45 -15.79 -6.89
N THR A 48 -10.65 -16.35 -7.13
CA THR A 48 -10.84 -17.50 -8.03
C THR A 48 -10.64 -17.10 -9.51
N GLU A 49 -11.08 -15.91 -9.89
CA GLU A 49 -10.87 -15.39 -11.26
C GLU A 49 -9.37 -15.17 -11.56
N LEU A 50 -8.55 -14.93 -10.54
CA LEU A 50 -7.09 -14.80 -10.67
C LEU A 50 -6.37 -16.14 -10.91
N GLU A 51 -7.01 -17.29 -10.68
CA GLU A 51 -6.38 -18.60 -10.90
C GLU A 51 -6.02 -18.86 -12.38
N VAL A 52 -6.55 -18.06 -13.31
CA VAL A 52 -6.19 -18.10 -14.73
C VAL A 52 -4.78 -17.57 -15.02
N LEU A 53 -4.22 -16.77 -14.11
CA LEU A 53 -2.88 -16.18 -14.22
C LEU A 53 -1.83 -17.13 -13.66
N GLU A 54 -0.66 -17.17 -14.31
CA GLU A 54 0.52 -17.82 -13.75
C GLU A 54 1.27 -16.83 -12.86
N PHE A 55 1.48 -17.20 -11.59
CA PHE A 55 2.25 -16.41 -10.64
C PHE A 55 3.71 -16.90 -10.56
N PRO A 56 4.70 -16.01 -10.41
CA PRO A 56 4.56 -14.56 -10.16
C PRO A 56 4.11 -13.77 -11.41
N ALA A 57 3.19 -12.82 -11.20
CA ALA A 57 2.60 -11.99 -12.25
C ALA A 57 2.82 -10.49 -11.96
N THR A 58 3.06 -9.68 -12.99
CA THR A 58 3.16 -8.22 -12.80
C THR A 58 1.77 -7.58 -12.65
N ALA A 59 1.71 -6.37 -12.09
CA ALA A 59 0.46 -5.62 -12.04
C ALA A 59 -0.13 -5.38 -13.45
N ALA A 60 0.73 -5.11 -14.44
CA ALA A 60 0.33 -5.04 -15.84
C ALA A 60 -0.28 -6.36 -16.37
N ASP A 61 0.30 -7.52 -16.04
CA ASP A 61 -0.26 -8.82 -16.45
C ASP A 61 -1.66 -9.08 -15.86
N VAL A 62 -1.84 -8.70 -14.58
CA VAL A 62 -3.13 -8.79 -13.90
C VAL A 62 -4.16 -7.88 -14.58
N VAL A 63 -3.81 -6.61 -14.82
CA VAL A 63 -4.68 -5.65 -15.51
C VAL A 63 -5.01 -6.10 -16.93
N ALA A 64 -4.05 -6.65 -17.67
CA ALA A 64 -4.27 -7.13 -19.03
C ALA A 64 -5.26 -8.32 -19.09
N THR A 65 -5.32 -9.13 -18.03
CA THR A 65 -6.11 -10.37 -18.01
C THR A 65 -7.48 -10.19 -17.36
N VAL A 66 -7.54 -9.48 -16.23
CA VAL A 66 -8.76 -9.29 -15.43
C VAL A 66 -9.10 -7.82 -15.18
N GLY A 67 -8.52 -6.90 -15.96
CA GLY A 67 -8.67 -5.45 -15.76
C GLY A 67 -10.12 -4.96 -15.75
N ASP A 68 -10.99 -5.55 -16.58
CA ASP A 68 -12.42 -5.21 -16.67
C ASP A 68 -13.27 -5.81 -15.54
N HIS A 69 -12.70 -6.66 -14.67
CA HIS A 69 -13.43 -7.24 -13.56
C HIS A 69 -13.80 -6.15 -12.55
N GLU A 70 -15.08 -6.10 -12.18
CA GLU A 70 -15.61 -5.11 -11.25
C GLU A 70 -15.48 -5.60 -9.81
N ILE A 71 -15.15 -4.69 -8.90
CA ILE A 71 -15.08 -4.90 -7.46
C ILE A 71 -16.03 -3.92 -6.80
N GLU A 72 -17.08 -4.45 -6.17
CA GLU A 72 -18.05 -3.65 -5.44
C GLU A 72 -17.55 -3.30 -4.03
N SER A 73 -17.67 -2.03 -3.67
CA SER A 73 -17.35 -1.54 -2.32
C SER A 73 -18.40 -0.57 -1.82
N VAL A 74 -18.37 -0.27 -0.52
CA VAL A 74 -19.26 0.75 0.06
C VAL A 74 -19.11 2.14 -0.57
N ALA A 75 -17.95 2.44 -1.19
CA ALA A 75 -17.70 3.73 -1.85
C ALA A 75 -18.13 3.75 -3.33
N GLY A 76 -18.41 2.58 -3.91
CA GLY A 76 -18.74 2.43 -5.33
C GLY A 76 -18.11 1.18 -5.95
N THR A 77 -18.32 1.05 -7.25
CA THR A 77 -17.78 -0.04 -8.08
C THR A 77 -16.52 0.43 -8.79
N TYR A 78 -15.48 -0.40 -8.78
CA TYR A 78 -14.18 -0.11 -9.39
C TYR A 78 -13.76 -1.28 -10.26
N THR A 79 -13.16 -1.03 -11.41
CA THR A 79 -12.53 -2.11 -12.18
C THR A 79 -11.16 -2.46 -11.59
N VAL A 80 -10.65 -3.67 -11.79
CA VAL A 80 -9.27 -4.01 -11.39
C VAL A 80 -8.26 -3.05 -12.04
N ALA A 81 -8.53 -2.63 -13.28
CA ALA A 81 -7.75 -1.61 -13.96
C ALA A 81 -7.77 -0.27 -13.23
N ASP A 82 -8.83 0.09 -12.49
CA ASP A 82 -8.86 1.32 -11.68
C ASP A 82 -8.01 1.23 -10.41
N LEU A 83 -7.69 0.01 -9.96
CA LEU A 83 -7.05 -0.23 -8.66
C LEU A 83 -5.59 -0.66 -8.74
N LEU A 84 -5.18 -1.26 -9.85
CA LEU A 84 -3.82 -1.71 -10.09
C LEU A 84 -3.12 -0.85 -11.15
N PRO A 85 -1.83 -0.55 -10.98
CA PRO A 85 -1.06 0.15 -12.00
C PRO A 85 -0.89 -0.73 -13.24
N ASP A 86 -1.10 -0.14 -14.42
CA ASP A 86 -0.70 -0.75 -15.69
C ASP A 86 0.81 -0.56 -15.88
N ALA A 87 1.59 -1.20 -15.00
CA ALA A 87 3.03 -1.09 -14.96
C ALA A 87 3.69 -2.39 -14.46
N GLU A 88 4.85 -2.72 -15.03
CA GLU A 88 5.63 -3.92 -14.68
C GLU A 88 6.50 -3.75 -13.41
N VAL A 89 6.41 -2.60 -12.74
CA VAL A 89 7.26 -2.27 -11.58
C VAL A 89 6.84 -2.95 -10.28
N GLU A 90 5.59 -3.46 -10.22
CA GLU A 90 5.07 -4.25 -9.10
C GLU A 90 4.78 -5.68 -9.60
N SER A 91 5.21 -6.68 -8.83
CA SER A 91 4.89 -8.10 -9.05
C SER A 91 4.20 -8.69 -7.83
N PHE A 92 3.34 -9.66 -8.07
CA PHE A 92 2.62 -10.41 -7.07
C PHE A 92 3.06 -11.88 -7.12
N GLU A 93 3.23 -12.48 -5.95
CA GLU A 93 3.64 -13.88 -5.81
C GLU A 93 2.43 -14.82 -5.73
N SER A 94 1.22 -14.28 -5.49
CA SER A 94 -0.01 -15.08 -5.41
C SER A 94 -1.29 -14.27 -5.62
N PRO A 95 -2.42 -14.92 -5.96
CA PRO A 95 -3.74 -14.29 -6.00
C PRO A 95 -4.11 -13.53 -4.72
N ALA A 96 -3.74 -14.07 -3.56
CA ALA A 96 -4.01 -13.46 -2.25
C ALA A 96 -3.34 -12.09 -2.07
N GLU A 97 -2.17 -11.86 -2.70
CA GLU A 97 -1.52 -10.54 -2.66
C GLU A 97 -2.28 -9.51 -3.51
N VAL A 98 -2.77 -9.92 -4.67
CA VAL A 98 -3.64 -9.09 -5.52
C VAL A 98 -4.95 -8.77 -4.78
N ARG A 99 -5.56 -9.77 -4.13
CA ARG A 99 -6.75 -9.58 -3.30
C ARG A 99 -6.52 -8.55 -2.20
N THR A 100 -5.41 -8.68 -1.47
CA THR A 100 -5.02 -7.74 -0.40
C THR A 100 -4.85 -6.32 -0.93
N ARG A 101 -4.38 -6.19 -2.17
CA ARG A 101 -4.20 -4.90 -2.84
C ARG A 101 -5.52 -4.24 -3.19
N VAL A 102 -6.50 -4.98 -3.70
CA VAL A 102 -7.78 -4.42 -4.17
C VAL A 102 -8.84 -4.28 -3.08
N GLN A 103 -8.68 -4.93 -1.92
CA GLN A 103 -9.67 -4.89 -0.83
C GLN A 103 -9.91 -3.48 -0.25
N ARG A 104 -9.06 -2.50 -0.57
CA ARG A 104 -9.23 -1.08 -0.19
C ARG A 104 -9.19 -0.19 -1.44
N PRO A 105 -10.29 -0.09 -2.21
CA PRO A 105 -10.30 0.55 -3.53
C PRO A 105 -9.79 2.00 -3.55
N THR A 106 -10.20 2.84 -2.59
CA THR A 106 -9.70 4.23 -2.51
C THR A 106 -8.17 4.29 -2.37
N VAL A 107 -7.60 3.48 -1.49
CA VAL A 107 -6.16 3.44 -1.25
C VAL A 107 -5.44 2.85 -2.47
N ALA A 108 -5.99 1.78 -3.06
CA ALA A 108 -5.45 1.13 -4.24
C ALA A 108 -5.41 2.08 -5.45
N GLY A 109 -6.52 2.77 -5.74
CA GLY A 109 -6.58 3.75 -6.83
C GLY A 109 -5.65 4.95 -6.64
N ALA A 110 -5.47 5.44 -5.41
CA ALA A 110 -4.47 6.47 -5.12
C ALA A 110 -3.04 5.98 -5.37
N MET A 111 -2.74 4.75 -4.94
CA MET A 111 -1.44 4.13 -5.15
C MET A 111 -1.18 3.82 -6.63
N LYS A 112 -2.17 3.37 -7.39
CA LYS A 112 -2.09 3.19 -8.85
C LYS A 112 -1.52 4.45 -9.49
N ARG A 113 -2.16 5.61 -9.27
CA ARG A 113 -1.73 6.89 -9.86
C ARG A 113 -0.31 7.28 -9.49
N VAL A 114 0.09 7.03 -8.22
CA VAL A 114 1.45 7.32 -7.75
C VAL A 114 2.48 6.40 -8.40
N VAL A 115 2.17 5.11 -8.54
CA VAL A 115 3.07 4.11 -9.12
C VAL A 115 3.23 4.35 -10.62
N GLU A 116 2.15 4.64 -11.34
CA GLU A 116 2.20 5.00 -12.76
C GLU A 116 3.03 6.26 -12.99
N ALA A 117 2.82 7.33 -12.20
CA ALA A 117 3.65 8.53 -12.28
C ALA A 117 5.13 8.24 -11.98
N ALA A 118 5.43 7.34 -11.03
CA ALA A 118 6.80 6.93 -10.75
C ALA A 118 7.41 6.12 -11.90
N ALA A 119 6.61 5.24 -12.54
CA ALA A 119 7.04 4.38 -13.65
C ALA A 119 7.41 5.17 -14.91
N GLU A 120 6.84 6.36 -15.12
CA GLU A 120 7.23 7.27 -16.21
C GLU A 120 8.70 7.72 -16.11
N HIS A 121 9.29 7.70 -14.90
CA HIS A 121 10.66 8.15 -14.65
C HIS A 121 11.60 6.96 -14.37
N GLN A 122 12.41 6.58 -15.36
CA GLN A 122 13.40 5.48 -15.30
C GLN A 122 14.40 5.56 -14.13
N SER A 123 14.52 6.73 -13.49
CA SER A 123 15.39 7.02 -12.34
C SER A 123 14.88 6.48 -11.00
N ALA A 124 13.63 6.03 -10.92
CA ALA A 124 12.97 5.73 -9.65
C ALA A 124 12.41 4.31 -9.56
N SER A 125 13.10 3.42 -8.85
CA SER A 125 12.45 2.19 -8.39
C SER A 125 11.52 2.52 -7.23
N PHE A 126 10.22 2.30 -7.40
CA PHE A 126 9.24 2.39 -6.32
C PHE A 126 9.33 1.12 -5.46
N GLY A 127 10.18 1.13 -4.43
CA GLY A 127 10.46 -0.08 -3.64
C GLY A 127 9.30 -0.47 -2.70
N ALA A 128 9.17 -1.77 -2.40
CA ALA A 128 8.11 -2.31 -1.52
C ALA A 128 7.95 -1.54 -0.19
N SER A 129 9.06 -1.27 0.52
CA SER A 129 8.99 -0.51 1.78
C SER A 129 8.49 0.93 1.62
N GLN A 130 8.76 1.57 0.48
CA GLN A 130 8.29 2.93 0.23
C GLN A 130 6.78 2.92 -0.04
N ARG A 131 6.35 1.97 -0.89
CA ARG A 131 4.96 1.66 -1.19
C ARG A 131 4.15 1.40 0.09
N ASP A 132 4.64 0.53 0.97
CA ASP A 132 3.97 0.21 2.25
C ASP A 132 3.82 1.44 3.14
N GLY A 133 4.86 2.29 3.20
CA GLY A 133 4.80 3.53 3.96
C GLY A 133 3.79 4.54 3.42
N TYR A 134 3.57 4.55 2.10
CA TYR A 134 2.55 5.39 1.48
C TYR A 134 1.16 4.82 1.72
N GLU A 135 1.00 3.51 1.53
CA GLU A 135 -0.27 2.81 1.76
C GLU A 135 -0.74 3.01 3.20
N ARG A 136 0.16 2.83 4.18
CA ARG A 136 -0.13 3.13 5.58
C ARG A 136 -0.55 4.58 5.80
N THR A 137 0.11 5.53 5.14
CA THR A 137 -0.28 6.94 5.22
C THR A 137 -1.69 7.19 4.68
N PHE A 138 -2.06 6.54 3.56
CA PHE A 138 -3.42 6.65 3.02
C PHE A 138 -4.48 5.97 3.89
N ARG A 139 -4.17 4.82 4.51
CA ARG A 139 -5.06 4.17 5.48
C ARG A 139 -5.34 5.06 6.69
N GLU A 140 -4.33 5.75 7.18
CA GLU A 140 -4.46 6.67 8.32
C GLU A 140 -5.27 7.91 7.94
N LEU A 141 -5.11 8.42 6.72
CA LEU A 141 -5.97 9.49 6.20
C LEU A 141 -7.43 9.04 6.10
N ARG A 142 -7.69 7.81 5.63
CA ARG A 142 -9.05 7.23 5.60
C ARG A 142 -9.69 7.12 6.99
N ALA A 143 -8.87 6.94 8.03
CA ALA A 143 -9.35 6.71 9.40
C ALA A 143 -9.66 8.01 10.17
N ILE A 144 -9.10 9.15 9.75
CA ILE A 144 -9.23 10.43 10.46
C ILE A 144 -10.63 11.04 10.34
N ASP A 145 -11.28 10.92 9.18
CA ASP A 145 -12.69 11.24 9.00
C ASP A 145 -13.24 10.47 7.79
N ALA A 146 -14.38 9.81 7.96
CA ALA A 146 -15.01 9.00 6.90
C ALA A 146 -15.96 9.81 6.00
N ASP A 147 -16.29 11.05 6.40
CA ASP A 147 -17.24 11.92 5.70
C ASP A 147 -16.55 12.96 4.78
N ASP A 148 -15.23 12.88 4.59
CA ASP A 148 -14.44 13.84 3.79
C ASP A 148 -14.38 13.50 2.28
N ASP A 149 -15.18 12.55 1.81
CA ASP A 149 -15.12 12.01 0.44
C ASP A 149 -13.69 11.61 0.02
N ASP A 150 -12.87 11.11 0.94
CA ASP A 150 -11.46 10.75 0.71
C ASP A 150 -10.59 11.94 0.24
N GLU A 151 -10.94 13.18 0.61
CA GLU A 151 -10.19 14.38 0.24
C GLU A 151 -8.73 14.28 0.68
N GLY A 152 -8.47 13.79 1.90
CA GLY A 152 -7.10 13.64 2.40
C GLY A 152 -6.24 12.72 1.54
N ILE A 153 -6.79 11.58 1.09
CA ILE A 153 -6.06 10.65 0.23
C ILE A 153 -5.77 11.30 -1.13
N ARG A 154 -6.78 11.94 -1.73
CA ARG A 154 -6.64 12.63 -3.03
C ARG A 154 -5.58 13.73 -2.97
N ALA A 155 -5.65 14.61 -1.97
CA ALA A 155 -4.72 15.72 -1.81
C ALA A 155 -3.26 15.26 -1.62
N ILE A 156 -3.04 14.18 -0.87
CA ILE A 156 -1.70 13.64 -0.65
C ILE A 156 -1.19 12.85 -1.86
N ALA A 157 -2.05 12.11 -2.56
CA ALA A 157 -1.68 11.46 -3.82
C ALA A 157 -1.28 12.48 -4.89
N ASP A 158 -2.07 13.53 -5.08
CA ASP A 158 -1.78 14.61 -6.04
C ASP A 158 -0.45 15.30 -5.68
N TRP A 159 -0.21 15.60 -4.40
CA TRP A 159 1.08 16.16 -3.96
C TRP A 159 2.26 15.23 -4.23
N ILE A 160 2.11 13.91 -4.06
CA ILE A 160 3.16 12.94 -4.38
C ILE A 160 3.46 12.94 -5.89
N ILE A 161 2.43 12.94 -6.72
CA ILE A 161 2.55 12.95 -8.19
C ILE A 161 3.24 14.24 -8.65
N GLU A 162 2.83 15.39 -8.14
CA GLU A 162 3.51 16.67 -8.39
C GLU A 162 4.99 16.59 -8.03
N ARG A 163 5.32 16.01 -6.86
CA ARG A 163 6.71 15.84 -6.42
C ARG A 163 7.51 14.91 -7.31
N ILE A 164 6.89 13.85 -7.83
CA ILE A 164 7.50 12.93 -8.79
C ILE A 164 7.82 13.68 -10.08
N HIS A 165 6.87 14.42 -10.65
CA HIS A 165 7.10 15.18 -11.88
C HIS A 165 8.16 16.28 -11.71
N GLU A 166 8.21 16.94 -10.54
CA GLU A 166 9.19 18.00 -10.26
C GLU A 166 10.61 17.47 -10.04
N GLN A 167 10.76 16.30 -9.40
CA GLN A 167 12.06 15.78 -8.96
C GLN A 167 12.50 14.52 -9.70
N GLU A 168 11.67 14.00 -10.61
CA GLU A 168 11.85 12.75 -11.35
C GLU A 168 12.08 11.54 -10.41
N LYS A 169 11.57 11.64 -9.18
CA LYS A 169 11.66 10.59 -8.16
C LYS A 169 10.59 10.74 -7.07
N PRO A 170 10.12 9.62 -6.49
CA PRO A 170 9.14 9.64 -5.41
C PRO A 170 9.74 10.23 -4.12
N PRO A 171 8.97 11.04 -3.35
CA PRO A 171 9.40 11.58 -2.06
C PRO A 171 9.65 10.47 -1.01
N GLY A 172 10.36 10.75 0.09
CA GLY A 172 10.50 9.74 1.14
C GLY A 172 9.18 9.50 1.88
N SER A 173 8.90 8.27 2.36
CA SER A 173 7.68 7.97 3.15
C SER A 173 7.55 8.83 4.41
N ARG A 174 8.66 9.35 4.94
CA ARG A 174 8.64 10.33 6.04
C ARG A 174 8.13 11.70 5.60
N ASP A 175 8.45 12.13 4.39
CA ASP A 175 7.99 13.41 3.84
C ASP A 175 6.50 13.35 3.51
N VAL A 176 6.04 12.22 2.95
CA VAL A 176 4.60 11.95 2.74
C VAL A 176 3.84 12.03 4.06
N ARG A 177 4.30 11.34 5.12
CA ARG A 177 3.69 11.45 6.46
C ARG A 177 3.61 12.87 6.99
N ARG A 178 4.69 13.64 6.87
CA ARG A 178 4.71 15.04 7.32
C ARG A 178 3.72 15.90 6.55
N GLN A 179 3.62 15.68 5.25
CA GLN A 179 2.66 16.40 4.42
C GLN A 179 1.21 16.01 4.78
N ALA A 180 0.94 14.72 4.99
CA ALA A 180 -0.36 14.23 5.45
C ALA A 180 -0.74 14.82 6.82
N ALA A 181 0.17 14.83 7.79
CA ALA A 181 -0.06 15.45 9.10
C ALA A 181 -0.33 16.96 8.97
N LYS A 182 0.40 17.65 8.08
CA LYS A 182 0.18 19.07 7.80
C LYS A 182 -1.20 19.32 7.17
N PHE A 183 -1.61 18.50 6.20
CA PHE A 183 -2.94 18.55 5.61
C PHE A 183 -4.01 18.38 6.69
N CYS A 184 -3.90 17.35 7.53
CA CYS A 184 -4.86 17.06 8.59
C CYS A 184 -5.01 18.25 9.56
N ARG A 185 -3.89 18.77 10.08
CA ARG A 185 -3.88 19.93 10.99
C ARG A 185 -4.45 21.20 10.34
N SER A 186 -4.26 21.38 9.04
CA SER A 186 -4.75 22.57 8.32
C SER A 186 -6.26 22.52 8.09
N ASN A 187 -6.83 21.33 7.95
CA ASN A 187 -8.27 21.11 7.79
C ASN A 187 -9.00 20.89 9.14
N GLY A 188 -8.31 21.08 10.27
CA GLY A 188 -8.92 21.03 11.60
C GLY A 188 -9.03 19.62 12.21
N TYR A 189 -8.48 18.61 11.55
CA TYR A 189 -8.45 17.24 12.07
C TYR A 189 -7.42 17.08 13.19
N SER A 190 -7.79 16.34 14.23
CA SER A 190 -6.88 16.03 15.35
C SER A 190 -5.98 14.85 14.98
N VAL A 191 -4.67 15.08 15.00
CA VAL A 191 -3.65 14.04 14.82
C VAL A 191 -2.91 13.87 16.13
N ARG A 192 -2.95 12.67 16.75
CA ARG A 192 -2.24 12.45 18.00
C ARG A 192 -0.75 12.21 17.76
N ASN A 193 0.07 12.62 18.72
CA ASN A 193 1.54 12.50 18.62
C ASN A 193 2.05 11.05 18.72
N ASP A 194 1.21 10.13 19.20
CA ASP A 194 1.52 8.69 19.34
C ASP A 194 1.05 7.83 18.16
N GLU A 195 0.41 8.44 17.15
CA GLU A 195 -0.11 7.77 15.95
C GLU A 195 0.83 7.93 14.75
N TRP A 196 0.60 7.19 13.66
CA TRP A 196 1.47 7.18 12.47
C TRP A 196 1.76 8.57 11.90
N LEU A 197 0.75 9.46 11.93
CA LEU A 197 0.82 10.84 11.47
C LEU A 197 1.28 11.84 12.54
N GLY A 198 1.59 11.37 13.76
CA GLY A 198 2.01 12.18 14.92
C GLY A 198 3.41 12.83 14.83
N ILE A 199 3.91 13.08 13.62
CA ILE A 199 5.27 13.58 13.34
C ILE A 199 5.42 15.10 13.43
#